data_AF-A0A2A2ISR6-F1
#
_entry.id   AF-A0A2A2ISR6-F1
#
_cell.length_a   1.000
_cell.length_b   1.000
_cell.length_c   1.000
_cell.angle_alpha   90.00
_cell.angle_beta   90.00
_cell.angle_gamma   90.00
#
_symmetry.space_group_name_H-M   'P 1'
#
loop_
_entity.id
_entity.type
_entity.pdbx_description
1 polymer ?
#
loop_
_entity_poly.entity_id
_entity_poly.type
_entity_poly.pdbx_seq_one_letter_code
_entity_poly.pdbx_strand_id
1 'polypeptide(L)'
;MRNAVVALALTAAALPAQALQVSIRDAAGAPLPLAMVTLKAERPLRAAGDDNGYPRERTEQRISPEITAFAGADGRVQVDYPEAVPLNLRVRVPGYKDLSQAGVSADATLELRLTAETDPAALAAQQPANAWFAALDFGGDASLKKTAMEQCSFCHQQGSFFMRRERSEEEWQQVMERMIGYGARPSSEHQPKLIEVFQKGYTDLRQHPEKVLRAKPWETHLAGAQVREWPIGDPFSQMHDLLLHSSGKIYVGDNLQDRLWEIDPGTGQTVVYKTPVDEGDEIGGLFSGRLKTYPKLETTAGIHSFAESPKDGHIFITPSLQQRLFEFDPVSKTFTTHYFDDGLYPHTVRIDAQDNVWFTLALSNQVGRFDRQTKSFRTYGLPARSTKEEVGLALNGVVRKLMNWGMPMHWLPVDKRVTGMPLPYGIDVAPDGRVWFARLHADSIGVIDPKTDSVQVIDTPFQGPRRLRADAVGDVWIAAFPEAKIVRYRPADGSFKDYPLPTALNGAETPYSLNVDRARQQVWVTGTASDNLMRLDIASGQWRTFPMPRKVTFTRDIEIAADGRVFTSNGAFPSWQIEDGQPTLIELKPGQ
;
A
#
# COMPACT_ATOMS: atom_id res chain seq x y z
N MET A 1 -27.15 22.39 -63.64
CA MET A 1 -26.30 21.21 -63.35
C MET A 1 -26.02 21.19 -61.86
N ARG A 2 -26.64 20.25 -61.14
CA ARG A 2 -26.52 20.06 -59.68
C ARG A 2 -25.46 18.97 -59.46
N ASN A 3 -24.41 19.27 -58.70
CA ASN A 3 -23.46 18.26 -58.21
C ASN A 3 -23.97 17.73 -56.86
N ALA A 4 -24.26 16.43 -56.81
CA ALA A 4 -24.56 15.70 -55.59
C ALA A 4 -23.24 15.14 -55.02
N VAL A 5 -22.92 15.49 -53.77
CA VAL A 5 -21.89 14.82 -52.98
C VAL A 5 -22.58 13.73 -52.18
N VAL A 6 -22.24 12.47 -52.47
CA VAL A 6 -22.68 11.29 -51.72
C VAL A 6 -21.78 11.15 -50.50
N ALA A 7 -22.36 11.27 -49.31
CA ALA A 7 -21.68 10.94 -48.06
C ALA A 7 -21.74 9.41 -47.86
N LEU A 8 -20.58 8.73 -47.91
CA LEU A 8 -20.46 7.35 -47.46
C LEU A 8 -20.45 7.33 -45.92
N ALA A 9 -21.52 6.79 -45.33
CA ALA A 9 -21.52 6.38 -43.94
C ALA A 9 -20.71 5.07 -43.82
N LEU A 10 -19.50 5.16 -43.26
CA LEU A 10 -18.76 4.00 -42.77
C LEU A 10 -19.40 3.56 -41.45
N THR A 11 -20.30 2.59 -41.52
CA THR A 11 -20.70 1.81 -40.34
C THR A 11 -19.50 1.00 -39.88
N ALA A 12 -18.87 1.41 -38.77
CA ALA A 12 -17.89 0.60 -38.07
C ALA A 12 -18.59 -0.71 -37.63
N ALA A 13 -18.26 -1.81 -38.29
CA ALA A 13 -18.65 -3.13 -37.82
C ALA A 13 -17.94 -3.36 -36.48
N ALA A 14 -18.71 -3.45 -35.39
CA ALA A 14 -18.20 -3.91 -34.12
C ALA A 14 -17.69 -5.34 -34.31
N LEU A 15 -16.37 -5.54 -34.20
CA LEU A 15 -15.80 -6.88 -34.09
C LEU A 15 -16.45 -7.58 -32.89
N PRO A 16 -16.83 -8.87 -32.99
CA PRO A 16 -17.40 -9.59 -31.85
C PRO A 16 -16.41 -9.52 -30.69
N ALA A 17 -16.91 -9.21 -29.50
CA ALA A 17 -16.11 -9.16 -28.29
C ALA A 17 -15.44 -10.53 -28.09
N GLN A 18 -14.11 -10.56 -28.13
CA GLN A 18 -13.31 -11.74 -27.78
C GLN A 18 -13.38 -11.90 -26.27
N ALA A 19 -14.30 -12.76 -25.83
CA ALA A 19 -14.55 -12.97 -24.42
C ALA A 19 -14.40 -14.45 -24.08
N LEU A 20 -13.46 -14.75 -23.20
CA LEU A 20 -13.22 -16.09 -22.69
C LEU A 20 -14.39 -16.46 -21.78
N GLN A 21 -15.03 -17.59 -22.08
CA GLN A 21 -16.13 -18.12 -21.27
C GLN A 21 -15.64 -19.33 -20.49
N VAL A 22 -15.77 -19.31 -19.17
CA VAL A 22 -15.30 -20.39 -18.30
C VAL A 22 -16.45 -20.86 -17.41
N SER A 23 -16.70 -22.17 -17.40
CA SER A 23 -17.57 -22.86 -16.44
C SER A 23 -16.69 -23.66 -15.49
N ILE A 24 -16.76 -23.36 -14.19
CA ILE A 24 -15.94 -23.98 -13.15
C ILE A 24 -16.83 -24.89 -12.29
N ARG A 25 -16.44 -26.17 -12.18
CA ARG A 25 -17.17 -27.19 -11.43
C ARG A 25 -16.23 -27.99 -10.51
N ASP A 26 -16.80 -28.66 -9.52
CA ASP A 26 -16.08 -29.68 -8.77
C ASP A 26 -16.04 -31.01 -9.54
N ALA A 27 -15.37 -32.02 -8.96
CA ALA A 27 -15.29 -33.36 -9.53
C ALA A 27 -16.66 -34.04 -9.72
N ALA A 28 -17.66 -33.70 -8.91
CA ALA A 28 -19.03 -34.21 -8.98
C ALA A 28 -19.90 -33.45 -10.02
N GLY A 29 -19.39 -32.37 -10.60
CA GLY A 29 -20.09 -31.53 -11.58
C GLY A 29 -20.92 -30.40 -10.95
N ALA A 30 -20.87 -30.19 -9.63
CA ALA A 30 -21.53 -29.05 -9.00
C ALA A 30 -20.78 -27.75 -9.36
N PRO A 31 -21.51 -26.64 -9.59
CA PRO A 31 -20.88 -25.35 -9.89
C PRO A 31 -20.08 -24.83 -8.70
N LEU A 32 -18.93 -24.21 -8.98
CA LEU A 32 -18.10 -23.55 -7.96
C LEU A 32 -18.27 -22.03 -8.06
N PRO A 33 -19.16 -21.42 -7.25
CA PRO A 33 -19.38 -19.98 -7.27
C PRO A 33 -18.17 -19.23 -6.71
N LEU A 34 -18.03 -17.97 -7.11
CA LEU A 34 -16.94 -17.08 -6.69
C LEU A 34 -15.54 -17.59 -7.05
N ALA A 35 -15.42 -18.57 -7.96
CA ALA A 35 -14.14 -19.00 -8.47
C ALA A 35 -13.38 -17.82 -9.08
N MET A 36 -12.19 -17.56 -8.56
CA MET A 36 -11.32 -16.48 -9.01
C MET A 36 -10.56 -16.94 -10.24
N VAL A 37 -10.85 -16.34 -11.39
CA VAL A 37 -10.19 -16.63 -12.68
C VAL A 37 -9.27 -15.48 -13.03
N THR A 38 -7.96 -15.74 -13.05
CA THR A 38 -6.92 -14.79 -13.45
C THR A 38 -6.40 -15.13 -14.84
N LEU A 39 -6.33 -14.14 -15.72
CA LEU A 39 -5.77 -14.23 -17.06
C LEU A 39 -4.52 -13.36 -17.17
N LYS A 40 -3.46 -13.94 -17.73
CA LYS A 40 -2.22 -13.24 -18.07
C LYS A 40 -1.84 -13.59 -19.51
N ALA A 41 -1.39 -12.63 -20.30
CA ALA A 41 -0.76 -12.95 -21.59
C ALA A 41 0.42 -13.92 -21.38
N GLU A 42 0.55 -14.92 -22.24
CA GLU A 42 1.64 -15.92 -22.14
C GLU A 42 3.01 -15.27 -22.38
N ARG A 43 3.04 -14.29 -23.27
CA ARG A 43 4.18 -13.41 -23.52
C ARG A 43 3.72 -11.98 -23.29
N PRO A 44 3.62 -11.55 -22.03
CA PRO A 44 3.11 -10.22 -21.72
C PRO A 44 4.07 -9.18 -22.28
N LEU A 45 3.52 -8.12 -22.85
CA LEU A 45 4.29 -6.91 -23.09
C LEU A 45 4.75 -6.43 -21.71
N ARG A 46 6.07 -6.40 -21.54
CA ARG A 46 6.75 -5.84 -20.38
C ARG A 46 7.68 -4.77 -20.90
N ALA A 47 7.85 -3.75 -20.08
CA ALA A 47 8.76 -2.70 -20.41
C ALA A 47 10.19 -3.27 -20.46
N ALA A 48 10.87 -3.14 -21.60
CA ALA A 48 12.21 -3.70 -21.78
C ALA A 48 13.21 -2.97 -20.89
N GLY A 49 14.07 -3.72 -20.18
CA GLY A 49 15.02 -3.14 -19.23
C GLY A 49 16.45 -3.07 -19.76
N ASP A 50 16.98 -1.86 -19.94
CA ASP A 50 18.40 -1.57 -20.24
C ASP A 50 19.06 -0.70 -19.15
N ASP A 51 18.30 -0.28 -18.14
CA ASP A 51 18.72 0.57 -17.03
C ASP A 51 18.56 -0.22 -15.71
N ASN A 52 19.53 -1.12 -15.44
CA ASN A 52 19.52 -2.02 -14.28
C ASN A 52 18.27 -2.91 -14.16
N GLY A 53 17.71 -3.31 -15.31
CA GLY A 53 16.47 -4.10 -15.38
C GLY A 53 15.19 -3.26 -15.39
N TYR A 54 15.30 -1.93 -15.38
CA TYR A 54 14.20 -1.00 -15.56
C TYR A 54 14.18 -0.41 -16.97
N PRO A 55 13.02 0.06 -17.44
CA PRO A 55 12.94 0.80 -18.69
C PRO A 55 13.77 2.06 -18.63
N ARG A 56 14.45 2.37 -19.73
CA ARG A 56 15.07 3.68 -19.91
C ARG A 56 14.05 4.77 -19.66
N GLU A 57 14.43 5.73 -18.80
CA GLU A 57 13.61 6.89 -18.51
C GLU A 57 13.13 7.59 -19.80
N ARG A 58 11.89 8.11 -19.76
CA ARG A 58 11.22 8.84 -20.85
C ARG A 58 11.01 8.03 -22.12
N THR A 59 11.12 6.70 -22.04
CA THR A 59 10.79 5.81 -23.14
C THR A 59 9.37 5.29 -22.95
N GLU A 60 8.54 5.48 -23.97
CA GLU A 60 7.20 4.94 -23.98
C GLU A 60 7.21 3.43 -24.17
N GLN A 61 6.42 2.75 -23.34
CA GLN A 61 6.28 1.31 -23.30
C GLN A 61 4.81 0.94 -23.18
N ARG A 62 4.48 -0.33 -23.37
CA ARG A 62 3.15 -0.87 -23.07
C ARG A 62 3.27 -2.10 -22.19
N ILE A 63 2.39 -2.21 -21.21
CA ILE A 63 2.35 -3.32 -20.27
C ILE A 63 1.03 -4.06 -20.46
N SER A 64 1.12 -5.36 -20.75
CA SER A 64 -0.07 -6.23 -20.82
C SER A 64 -0.68 -6.35 -19.42
N PRO A 65 -1.99 -6.09 -19.26
CA PRO A 65 -2.62 -6.21 -17.96
C PRO A 65 -2.81 -7.68 -17.56
N GLU A 66 -2.86 -7.95 -16.28
CA GLU A 66 -3.43 -9.18 -15.74
C GLU A 66 -4.87 -8.89 -15.32
N ILE A 67 -5.82 -9.75 -15.69
CA ILE A 67 -7.25 -9.52 -15.43
C ILE A 67 -7.79 -10.68 -14.60
N THR A 68 -8.39 -10.36 -13.46
CA THR A 68 -9.06 -11.31 -12.58
C THR A 68 -10.54 -10.99 -12.44
N ALA A 69 -11.38 -12.00 -12.54
CA ALA A 69 -12.82 -11.91 -12.30
C ALA A 69 -13.30 -13.09 -11.44
N PHE A 70 -14.49 -12.95 -10.86
CA PHE A 70 -15.11 -13.97 -10.01
C PHE A 70 -16.34 -14.58 -10.68
N ALA A 71 -16.46 -15.90 -10.61
CA ALA A 71 -17.61 -16.61 -11.14
C ALA A 71 -18.91 -16.31 -10.38
N GLY A 72 -20.02 -16.29 -11.12
CA GLY A 72 -21.37 -16.16 -10.56
C GLY A 72 -21.81 -17.41 -9.80
N ALA A 73 -23.06 -17.38 -9.31
CA ALA A 73 -23.65 -18.48 -8.54
C ALA A 73 -23.71 -19.82 -9.30
N ASP A 74 -23.73 -19.77 -10.64
CA ASP A 74 -23.74 -20.92 -11.53
C ASP A 74 -22.33 -21.44 -11.89
N GLY A 75 -21.29 -20.88 -11.26
CA GLY A 75 -19.89 -21.22 -11.52
C GLY A 75 -19.38 -20.73 -12.87
N ARG A 76 -20.08 -19.79 -13.53
CA ARG A 76 -19.66 -19.24 -14.82
C ARG A 76 -19.06 -17.85 -14.68
N VAL A 77 -18.09 -17.56 -15.53
CA VAL A 77 -17.51 -16.21 -15.69
C VAL A 77 -17.18 -15.96 -17.16
N GLN A 78 -17.38 -14.71 -17.57
CA GLN A 78 -16.93 -14.19 -18.85
C GLN A 78 -15.88 -13.12 -18.59
N VAL A 79 -14.74 -13.21 -19.27
CA VAL A 79 -13.64 -12.26 -19.09
C VAL A 79 -13.14 -11.79 -20.44
N ASP A 80 -13.23 -10.47 -20.65
CA ASP A 80 -12.66 -9.82 -21.83
C ASP A 80 -11.16 -9.56 -21.58
N TYR A 81 -10.35 -9.85 -22.59
CA TYR A 81 -8.92 -9.53 -22.57
C TYR A 81 -8.58 -8.59 -23.74
N PRO A 82 -7.82 -7.50 -23.50
CA PRO A 82 -7.64 -6.45 -24.51
C PRO A 82 -6.71 -6.82 -25.67
N GLU A 83 -6.03 -7.97 -25.60
CA GLU A 83 -5.04 -8.41 -26.59
C GLU A 83 -5.40 -9.79 -27.14
N ALA A 84 -5.36 -9.94 -28.47
CA ALA A 84 -5.60 -11.22 -29.14
C ALA A 84 -4.33 -12.10 -29.09
N VAL A 85 -3.97 -12.57 -27.90
CA VAL A 85 -2.77 -13.37 -27.63
C VAL A 85 -3.12 -14.64 -26.84
N PRO A 86 -2.30 -15.70 -26.91
CA PRO A 86 -2.45 -16.84 -26.01
C PRO A 86 -2.33 -16.42 -24.54
N LEU A 87 -3.18 -17.00 -23.70
CA LEU A 87 -3.31 -16.66 -22.29
C LEU A 87 -2.89 -17.81 -21.37
N ASN A 88 -2.23 -17.45 -20.29
CA ASN A 88 -2.12 -18.26 -19.08
C ASN A 88 -3.34 -17.98 -18.20
N LEU A 89 -4.16 -19.01 -17.99
CA LEU A 89 -5.32 -19.01 -17.12
C LEU A 89 -4.97 -19.67 -15.80
N ARG A 90 -5.38 -19.06 -14.69
CA ARG A 90 -5.35 -19.65 -13.34
C ARG A 90 -6.74 -19.56 -12.71
N VAL A 91 -7.22 -20.65 -12.12
CA VAL A 91 -8.44 -20.68 -11.30
C VAL A 91 -8.07 -21.00 -9.86
N ARG A 92 -8.59 -20.19 -8.92
CA ARG A 92 -8.43 -20.36 -7.48
C ARG A 92 -9.79 -20.39 -6.79
N VAL A 93 -10.00 -21.40 -5.95
CA VAL A 93 -11.17 -21.53 -5.06
C VAL A 93 -10.65 -22.01 -3.70
N PRO A 94 -10.90 -21.30 -2.58
CA PRO A 94 -10.52 -21.79 -1.26
C PRO A 94 -11.06 -23.20 -1.00
N GLY A 95 -10.20 -24.10 -0.52
CA GLY A 95 -10.52 -25.52 -0.31
C GLY A 95 -10.30 -26.43 -1.53
N TYR A 96 -9.86 -25.88 -2.67
CA TYR A 96 -9.54 -26.64 -3.87
C TYR A 96 -8.08 -26.38 -4.29
N LYS A 97 -7.55 -27.27 -5.12
CA LYS A 97 -6.23 -27.08 -5.76
C LYS A 97 -6.35 -26.02 -6.85
N ASP A 98 -5.38 -25.10 -6.89
CA ASP A 98 -5.26 -24.13 -7.99
C ASP A 98 -5.12 -24.91 -9.31
N LEU A 99 -5.87 -24.48 -10.33
CA LEU A 99 -5.78 -25.02 -11.69
C LEU A 99 -5.11 -23.98 -12.57
N SER A 100 -4.11 -24.38 -13.36
CA SER A 100 -3.44 -23.51 -14.32
C SER A 100 -3.41 -24.15 -15.71
N GLN A 101 -3.66 -23.35 -16.75
CA GLN A 101 -3.61 -23.78 -18.16
C GLN A 101 -2.97 -22.69 -19.02
N ALA A 102 -1.96 -23.06 -19.81
CA ALA A 102 -1.30 -22.17 -20.77
C ALA A 102 -1.92 -22.29 -22.17
N GLY A 103 -1.62 -21.35 -23.07
CA GLY A 103 -2.04 -21.39 -24.47
C GLY A 103 -3.55 -21.26 -24.68
N VAL A 104 -4.29 -20.68 -23.73
CA VAL A 104 -5.75 -20.49 -23.83
C VAL A 104 -6.06 -19.34 -24.80
N SER A 105 -6.95 -19.57 -25.77
CA SER A 105 -7.42 -18.49 -26.65
C SER A 105 -8.36 -17.53 -25.91
N ALA A 106 -8.26 -16.23 -26.20
CA ALA A 106 -9.07 -15.18 -25.56
C ALA A 106 -10.58 -15.28 -25.89
N ASP A 107 -10.97 -16.09 -26.86
CA ASP A 107 -12.36 -16.35 -27.27
C ASP A 107 -12.81 -17.81 -26.98
N ALA A 108 -12.02 -18.58 -26.23
CA ALA A 108 -12.34 -19.96 -25.93
C ALA A 108 -13.59 -20.11 -25.05
N THR A 109 -14.19 -21.30 -25.09
CA THR A 109 -15.21 -21.73 -24.12
C THR A 109 -14.68 -22.97 -23.41
N LEU A 110 -14.51 -22.88 -22.09
CA LEU A 110 -13.87 -23.90 -21.27
C LEU A 110 -14.82 -24.44 -20.19
N GLU A 111 -14.83 -25.75 -19.99
CA GLU A 111 -15.35 -26.39 -18.78
C GLU A 111 -14.18 -26.93 -17.96
N LEU A 112 -13.97 -26.35 -16.79
CA LEU A 112 -12.86 -26.68 -15.90
C LEU A 112 -13.39 -27.39 -14.65
N ARG A 113 -12.67 -28.42 -14.22
CA ARG A 113 -12.98 -29.20 -13.01
C ARG A 113 -11.87 -29.05 -11.98
N LEU A 114 -12.20 -28.57 -10.80
CA LEU A 114 -11.25 -28.45 -9.70
C LEU A 114 -11.32 -29.67 -8.79
N THR A 115 -10.15 -30.06 -8.29
CA THR A 115 -10.00 -31.13 -7.30
C THR A 115 -9.97 -30.51 -5.91
N ALA A 116 -10.78 -31.03 -4.99
CA ALA A 116 -10.74 -30.60 -3.59
C ALA A 116 -9.33 -30.81 -3.00
N GLU A 117 -8.88 -29.87 -2.18
CA GLU A 117 -7.63 -30.02 -1.44
C GLU A 117 -7.89 -30.73 -0.11
N THR A 118 -7.16 -31.80 0.14
CA THR A 118 -7.30 -32.62 1.33
C THR A 118 -6.04 -32.64 2.19
N ASP A 119 -4.90 -32.18 1.66
CA ASP A 119 -3.68 -32.01 2.44
C ASP A 119 -3.84 -30.83 3.43
N PRO A 120 -3.79 -31.07 4.75
CA PRO A 120 -3.90 -30.01 5.75
C PRO A 120 -2.85 -28.91 5.56
N ALA A 121 -1.62 -29.25 5.15
CA ALA A 121 -0.56 -28.27 4.95
C ALA A 121 -0.86 -27.37 3.74
N ALA A 122 -1.35 -27.95 2.64
CA ALA A 122 -1.81 -27.19 1.47
C ALA A 122 -3.00 -26.28 1.81
N LEU A 123 -3.99 -26.76 2.57
CA LEU A 123 -5.13 -25.94 3.03
C LEU A 123 -4.69 -24.77 3.91
N ALA A 124 -3.73 -24.98 4.81
CA ALA A 124 -3.14 -23.91 5.61
C ALA A 124 -2.37 -22.91 4.73
N ALA A 125 -1.66 -23.38 3.70
CA ALA A 125 -0.93 -22.54 2.75
C ALA A 125 -1.84 -21.71 1.81
N GLN A 126 -3.15 -21.98 1.79
CA GLN A 126 -4.14 -21.12 1.14
C GLN A 126 -4.53 -19.91 1.99
N GLN A 127 -4.28 -19.94 3.30
CA GLN A 127 -4.63 -18.84 4.19
C GLN A 127 -3.67 -17.65 4.04
N PRO A 128 -4.17 -16.40 4.16
CA PRO A 128 -3.36 -15.19 4.10
C PRO A 128 -2.34 -15.13 5.26
N ALA A 129 -1.32 -14.29 5.13
CA ALA A 129 -0.22 -14.23 6.10
C ALA A 129 -0.69 -13.87 7.51
N ASN A 130 -1.68 -12.98 7.64
CA ASN A 130 -2.24 -12.63 8.94
C ASN A 130 -2.88 -13.82 9.66
N ALA A 131 -3.41 -14.82 8.96
CA ALA A 131 -3.97 -16.01 9.58
C ALA A 131 -2.90 -16.86 10.28
N TRP A 132 -1.70 -16.91 9.71
CA TRP A 132 -0.55 -17.57 10.32
C TRP A 132 0.00 -16.78 11.50
N PHE A 133 0.14 -15.46 11.36
CA PHE A 133 0.59 -14.61 12.45
C PHE A 133 -0.41 -14.60 13.62
N ALA A 134 -1.71 -14.61 13.33
CA ALA A 134 -2.79 -14.65 14.31
C ALA A 134 -2.82 -15.92 15.16
N ALA A 135 -2.29 -17.02 14.61
CA ALA A 135 -2.22 -18.32 15.26
C ALA A 135 -1.01 -18.48 16.20
N LEU A 136 -0.07 -17.53 16.19
CA LEU A 136 1.07 -17.53 17.10
C LEU A 136 0.61 -17.27 18.54
N ASP A 137 1.19 -18.01 19.48
CA ASP A 137 0.96 -17.82 20.90
C ASP A 137 1.95 -16.81 21.50
N PHE A 138 1.42 -15.71 22.02
CA PHE A 138 2.19 -14.67 22.71
C PHE A 138 2.11 -14.82 24.25
N GLY A 139 1.63 -15.95 24.76
CA GLY A 139 1.52 -16.23 26.20
C GLY A 139 0.56 -15.29 26.94
N GLY A 140 -0.43 -14.73 26.23
CA GLY A 140 -1.33 -13.70 26.75
C GLY A 140 -0.72 -12.30 26.85
N ASP A 141 0.54 -12.10 26.44
CA ASP A 141 1.18 -10.78 26.43
C ASP A 141 0.69 -9.94 25.23
N ALA A 142 -0.40 -9.22 25.44
CA ALA A 142 -0.98 -8.32 24.44
C ALA A 142 -0.01 -7.21 24.01
N SER A 143 0.87 -6.77 24.91
CA SER A 143 1.88 -5.73 24.61
C SER A 143 2.97 -6.26 23.68
N LEU A 144 3.43 -7.49 23.88
CA LEU A 144 4.38 -8.16 23.00
C LEU A 144 3.79 -8.37 21.60
N LYS A 145 2.55 -8.87 21.51
CA LYS A 145 1.84 -9.02 20.23
C LYS A 145 1.70 -7.69 19.49
N LYS A 146 1.30 -6.64 20.22
CA LYS A 146 1.17 -5.30 19.66
C LYS A 146 2.51 -4.75 19.17
N THR A 147 3.58 -4.94 19.94
CA THR A 147 4.94 -4.58 19.51
C THR A 147 5.31 -5.28 18.21
N ALA A 148 5.02 -6.58 18.08
CA ALA A 148 5.29 -7.33 16.85
C ALA A 148 4.48 -6.77 15.66
N MET A 149 3.19 -6.47 15.86
CA MET A 149 2.34 -5.89 14.83
C MET A 149 2.85 -4.53 14.38
N GLU A 150 3.13 -3.64 15.34
CA GLU A 150 3.65 -2.31 15.07
C GLU A 150 5.00 -2.40 14.37
N GLN A 151 6.00 -3.03 14.99
CA GLN A 151 7.41 -2.91 14.60
C GLN A 151 7.82 -3.82 13.43
N CYS A 152 7.10 -4.91 13.18
CA CYS A 152 7.46 -5.86 12.14
C CYS A 152 6.60 -5.72 10.87
N SER A 153 5.34 -5.29 10.99
CA SER A 153 4.40 -5.26 9.85
C SER A 153 4.47 -3.98 9.01
N PHE A 154 5.46 -3.11 9.25
CA PHE A 154 5.63 -1.84 8.53
C PHE A 154 5.98 -1.98 7.05
N CYS A 155 6.78 -3.00 6.73
CA CYS A 155 7.44 -3.15 5.43
C CYS A 155 6.82 -4.26 4.60
N HIS A 156 6.51 -5.38 5.23
CA HIS A 156 5.96 -6.57 4.59
C HIS A 156 5.08 -7.35 5.58
N GLN A 157 4.27 -8.25 5.06
CA GLN A 157 3.38 -9.07 5.89
C GLN A 157 4.17 -9.99 6.81
N GLN A 158 3.66 -10.17 8.01
CA GLN A 158 4.14 -11.18 8.96
C GLN A 158 3.37 -12.47 8.72
N GLY A 159 4.05 -13.61 8.74
CA GLY A 159 3.46 -14.89 8.35
C GLY A 159 3.47 -15.16 6.84
N SER A 160 4.32 -14.47 6.06
CA SER A 160 4.58 -14.86 4.66
C SER A 160 5.29 -16.21 4.58
N PHE A 161 5.30 -16.84 3.40
CA PHE A 161 6.04 -18.10 3.19
C PHE A 161 7.52 -17.96 3.59
N PHE A 162 8.15 -16.83 3.29
CA PHE A 162 9.54 -16.53 3.66
C PHE A 162 9.74 -16.40 5.16
N MET A 163 8.80 -15.74 5.86
CA MET A 163 8.86 -15.58 7.31
C MET A 163 8.74 -16.93 8.01
N ARG A 164 7.86 -17.79 7.52
CA ARG A 164 7.56 -19.10 8.10
C ARG A 164 8.56 -20.21 7.78
N ARG A 165 9.73 -19.90 7.21
CA ARG A 165 10.79 -20.89 7.05
C ARG A 165 11.39 -21.25 8.41
N GLU A 166 11.70 -22.53 8.61
CA GLU A 166 12.32 -23.00 9.83
C GLU A 166 13.70 -22.36 9.98
N ARG A 167 14.01 -21.95 11.21
CA ARG A 167 15.23 -21.23 11.57
C ARG A 167 15.64 -21.60 12.98
N SER A 168 16.95 -21.67 13.23
CA SER A 168 17.49 -21.73 14.60
C SER A 168 17.25 -20.41 15.34
N GLU A 169 17.50 -20.40 16.64
CA GLU A 169 17.41 -19.18 17.44
C GLU A 169 18.44 -18.14 16.96
N GLU A 170 19.65 -18.60 16.63
CA GLU A 170 20.73 -17.76 16.09
C GLU A 170 20.36 -17.16 14.73
N GLU A 171 19.72 -17.93 13.85
CA GLU A 171 19.24 -17.42 12.56
C GLU A 171 18.12 -16.38 12.75
N TRP A 172 17.22 -16.58 13.72
CA TRP A 172 16.21 -15.58 14.08
C TRP A 172 16.82 -14.31 14.68
N GLN A 173 17.85 -14.44 15.50
CA GLN A 173 18.60 -13.32 16.05
C GLN A 173 19.21 -12.48 14.91
N GLN A 174 19.83 -13.11 13.91
CA GLN A 174 20.36 -12.41 12.73
C GLN A 174 19.24 -11.70 11.93
N VAL A 175 18.07 -12.32 11.80
CA VAL A 175 16.91 -11.68 11.16
C VAL A 175 16.48 -10.44 11.95
N MET A 176 16.37 -10.54 13.28
CA MET A 176 16.00 -9.44 14.18
C MET A 176 16.99 -8.27 14.05
N GLU A 177 18.30 -8.53 14.12
CA GLU A 177 19.35 -7.53 13.97
C GLU A 177 19.28 -6.82 12.62
N ARG A 178 19.04 -7.56 11.53
CA ARG A 178 18.86 -6.97 10.19
C ARG A 178 17.64 -6.07 10.13
N MET A 179 16.50 -6.47 10.70
CA MET A 179 15.29 -5.63 10.72
C MET A 179 15.49 -4.37 11.57
N ILE A 180 16.22 -4.48 12.69
CA ILE A 180 16.62 -3.31 13.50
C ILE A 180 17.52 -2.37 12.70
N GLY A 181 18.44 -2.91 11.89
CA GLY A 181 19.27 -2.15 10.95
C GLY A 181 18.45 -1.36 9.93
N TYR A 182 17.39 -1.97 9.39
CA TYR A 182 16.47 -1.33 8.44
C TYR A 182 15.45 -0.37 9.09
N GLY A 183 15.38 -0.32 10.43
CA GLY A 183 14.63 0.70 11.15
C GLY A 183 13.56 0.18 12.11
N ALA A 184 13.37 -1.14 12.24
CA ALA A 184 12.52 -1.69 13.30
C ALA A 184 13.08 -1.31 14.68
N ARG A 185 12.20 -1.08 15.66
CA ARG A 185 12.59 -0.67 17.02
C ARG A 185 11.83 -1.47 18.11
N PRO A 186 11.79 -2.81 18.08
CA PRO A 186 11.31 -3.56 19.24
C PRO A 186 12.23 -3.30 20.46
N SER A 187 11.64 -3.19 21.65
CA SER A 187 12.41 -2.98 22.89
C SER A 187 13.40 -4.12 23.12
N SER A 188 14.53 -3.83 23.77
CA SER A 188 15.55 -4.84 24.05
C SER A 188 15.01 -6.01 24.88
N GLU A 189 13.99 -5.79 25.71
CA GLU A 189 13.31 -6.86 26.45
C GLU A 189 12.38 -7.71 25.57
N HIS A 190 11.71 -7.11 24.59
CA HIS A 190 10.80 -7.83 23.71
C HIS A 190 11.55 -8.65 22.65
N GLN A 191 12.75 -8.24 22.23
CA GLN A 191 13.53 -8.93 21.19
C GLN A 191 13.68 -10.45 21.41
N PRO A 192 14.24 -10.96 22.53
CA PRO A 192 14.39 -12.40 22.74
C PRO A 192 13.03 -13.12 22.83
N LYS A 193 12.02 -12.49 23.44
CA LYS A 193 10.65 -13.05 23.54
C LYS A 193 10.00 -13.21 22.16
N LEU A 194 10.18 -12.23 21.27
CA LEU A 194 9.67 -12.29 19.89
C LEU A 194 10.35 -13.40 19.09
N ILE A 195 11.66 -13.57 19.26
CA ILE A 195 12.42 -14.67 18.63
C ILE A 195 11.84 -16.02 19.07
N GLU A 196 11.63 -16.21 20.38
CA GLU A 196 11.03 -17.43 20.91
C GLU A 196 9.64 -17.70 20.34
N VAL A 197 8.77 -16.68 20.29
CA VAL A 197 7.41 -16.77 19.73
C VAL A 197 7.47 -17.17 18.24
N PHE A 198 8.31 -16.52 17.43
CA PHE A 198 8.40 -16.82 16.01
C PHE A 198 8.99 -18.21 15.75
N GLN A 199 10.06 -18.57 16.45
CA GLN A 199 10.70 -19.87 16.29
C GLN A 199 9.75 -21.00 16.67
N LYS A 200 9.25 -21.01 17.91
CA LYS A 200 8.38 -22.08 18.41
C LYS A 200 7.05 -22.09 17.67
N GLY A 201 6.44 -20.92 17.49
CA GLY A 201 5.13 -20.80 16.88
C GLY A 201 5.11 -21.23 15.42
N TYR A 202 6.06 -20.79 14.58
CA TYR A 202 6.07 -21.25 13.18
C TYR A 202 6.48 -22.71 13.01
N THR A 203 7.29 -23.27 13.93
CA THR A 203 7.56 -24.71 13.95
C THR A 203 6.31 -25.49 14.32
N ASP A 204 5.59 -25.08 15.37
CA ASP A 204 4.32 -25.70 15.79
C ASP A 204 3.29 -25.66 14.66
N LEU A 205 3.05 -24.50 14.05
CA LEU A 205 2.09 -24.35 12.95
C LEU A 205 2.47 -25.15 11.69
N ARG A 206 3.76 -25.46 11.48
CA ARG A 206 4.19 -26.34 10.38
C ARG A 206 3.90 -27.81 10.68
N GLN A 207 4.13 -28.23 11.93
CA GLN A 207 3.87 -29.58 12.39
C GLN A 207 2.37 -29.84 12.58
N HIS A 208 1.61 -28.78 12.86
CA HIS A 208 0.18 -28.76 13.16
C HIS A 208 -0.55 -27.72 12.31
N PRO A 209 -0.60 -27.87 10.97
CA PRO A 209 -1.20 -26.89 10.06
C PRO A 209 -2.68 -26.62 10.32
N GLU A 210 -3.39 -27.54 10.98
CA GLU A 210 -4.78 -27.36 11.43
C GLU A 210 -4.96 -26.23 12.45
N LYS A 211 -3.89 -25.80 13.13
CA LYS A 211 -3.91 -24.66 14.06
C LYS A 211 -3.93 -23.30 13.35
N VAL A 212 -3.57 -23.25 12.07
CA VAL A 212 -3.63 -22.01 11.29
C VAL A 212 -5.08 -21.57 11.18
N LEU A 213 -5.34 -20.31 11.52
CA LEU A 213 -6.69 -19.77 11.49
C LEU A 213 -7.22 -19.72 10.05
N ARG A 214 -8.54 -19.77 9.91
CA ARG A 214 -9.19 -19.66 8.60
C ARG A 214 -9.68 -18.24 8.37
N ALA A 215 -9.31 -17.66 7.23
CA ALA A 215 -9.91 -16.43 6.76
C ALA A 215 -11.41 -16.62 6.52
N LYS A 216 -12.16 -15.50 6.55
CA LYS A 216 -13.59 -15.53 6.24
C LYS A 216 -13.81 -16.03 4.81
N PRO A 217 -14.86 -16.85 4.58
CA PRO A 217 -15.25 -17.23 3.23
C PRO A 217 -15.52 -16.00 2.36
N TRP A 218 -15.30 -16.15 1.06
CA TRP A 218 -15.67 -15.14 0.08
C TRP A 218 -17.18 -14.94 0.01
N GLU A 219 -17.58 -13.70 -0.24
CA GLU A 219 -18.98 -13.27 -0.18
C GLU A 219 -19.53 -12.96 -1.57
N THR A 220 -20.86 -13.02 -1.70
CA THR A 220 -21.55 -12.99 -3.00
C THR A 220 -21.38 -11.69 -3.79
N HIS A 221 -21.03 -10.57 -3.14
CA HIS A 221 -20.77 -9.29 -3.83
C HIS A 221 -19.54 -9.34 -4.73
N LEU A 222 -18.69 -10.36 -4.63
CA LEU A 222 -17.58 -10.54 -5.56
C LEU A 222 -18.05 -10.92 -6.96
N ALA A 223 -19.25 -11.49 -7.11
CA ALA A 223 -19.82 -11.75 -8.42
C ALA A 223 -20.02 -10.41 -9.17
N GLY A 224 -19.26 -10.21 -10.25
CA GLY A 224 -19.24 -8.95 -11.00
C GLY A 224 -18.14 -7.96 -10.59
N ALA A 225 -17.36 -8.28 -9.55
CA ALA A 225 -16.12 -7.57 -9.28
C ALA A 225 -15.01 -8.02 -10.26
N GLN A 226 -14.15 -7.08 -10.64
CA GLN A 226 -13.00 -7.33 -11.51
C GLN A 226 -11.77 -6.63 -10.93
N VAL A 227 -10.63 -7.32 -10.93
CA VAL A 227 -9.33 -6.74 -10.60
C VAL A 227 -8.49 -6.73 -11.86
N ARG A 228 -7.84 -5.61 -12.14
CA ARG A 228 -6.86 -5.48 -13.21
C ARG A 228 -5.54 -5.04 -12.62
N GLU A 229 -4.46 -5.71 -12.98
CA GLU A 229 -3.12 -5.42 -12.46
C GLU A 229 -2.18 -5.08 -13.63
N TRP A 230 -1.34 -4.06 -13.46
CA TRP A 230 -0.23 -3.75 -14.37
C TRP A 230 1.09 -4.02 -13.67
N PRO A 231 1.79 -5.11 -14.02
CA PRO A 231 3.14 -5.41 -13.55
C PRO A 231 4.12 -4.26 -13.81
N ILE A 232 4.61 -3.62 -12.76
CA ILE A 232 5.60 -2.52 -12.82
C ILE A 232 6.74 -2.78 -11.84
N GLY A 233 7.92 -2.24 -12.16
CA GLY A 233 9.12 -2.50 -11.37
C GLY A 233 9.53 -3.98 -11.35
N ASP A 234 10.33 -4.34 -10.35
CA ASP A 234 10.90 -5.68 -10.19
C ASP A 234 10.85 -6.15 -8.73
N PRO A 235 11.37 -7.36 -8.39
CA PRO A 235 11.31 -7.87 -7.01
C PRO A 235 12.01 -7.03 -5.94
N PHE A 236 12.83 -6.03 -6.31
CA PHE A 236 13.51 -5.08 -5.43
C PHE A 236 12.84 -3.70 -5.40
N SER A 237 11.79 -3.49 -6.20
CA SER A 237 10.97 -2.30 -6.15
C SER A 237 10.10 -2.24 -4.89
N GLN A 238 9.69 -1.03 -4.54
CA GLN A 238 8.62 -0.77 -3.59
C GLN A 238 7.67 0.27 -4.19
N MET A 239 6.63 -0.19 -4.88
CA MET A 239 5.54 0.69 -5.32
C MET A 239 4.82 1.21 -4.08
N HIS A 240 5.11 2.45 -3.69
CA HIS A 240 4.69 2.99 -2.42
C HIS A 240 3.32 3.67 -2.55
N ASP A 241 3.25 5.00 -2.59
CA ASP A 241 1.98 5.68 -2.86
C ASP A 241 1.74 5.82 -4.36
N LEU A 242 0.50 6.14 -4.70
CA LEU A 242 0.09 6.48 -6.06
C LEU A 242 -0.82 7.73 -6.05
N LEU A 243 -1.05 8.28 -7.24
CA LEU A 243 -1.99 9.37 -7.49
C LEU A 243 -2.80 9.04 -8.75
N LEU A 244 -4.13 9.11 -8.65
CA LEU A 244 -5.02 9.22 -9.80
C LEU A 244 -5.09 10.69 -10.19
N HIS A 245 -4.41 11.05 -11.27
CA HIS A 245 -4.35 12.41 -11.76
C HIS A 245 -5.62 12.77 -12.54
N SER A 246 -6.02 14.04 -12.55
CA SER A 246 -7.22 14.55 -13.25
C SER A 246 -7.26 14.23 -14.76
N SER A 247 -6.11 13.97 -15.39
CA SER A 247 -6.02 13.49 -16.78
C SER A 247 -6.49 12.04 -16.98
N GLY A 248 -6.75 11.29 -15.91
CA GLY A 248 -7.08 9.87 -15.93
C GLY A 248 -5.88 8.92 -15.91
N LYS A 249 -4.66 9.47 -15.92
CA LYS A 249 -3.42 8.70 -15.75
C LYS A 249 -3.13 8.44 -14.28
N ILE A 250 -2.43 7.35 -14.00
CA ILE A 250 -1.97 6.99 -12.66
C ILE A 250 -0.47 7.23 -12.56
N TYR A 251 -0.05 7.84 -11.46
CA TYR A 251 1.35 8.02 -11.10
C TYR A 251 1.69 7.15 -9.91
N VAL A 252 2.74 6.34 -9.98
CA VAL A 252 3.17 5.44 -8.89
C VAL A 252 4.65 5.68 -8.58
N GLY A 253 4.99 5.84 -7.29
CA GLY A 253 6.37 6.02 -6.85
C GLY A 253 7.06 4.71 -6.49
N ASP A 254 8.22 4.44 -7.08
CA ASP A 254 9.13 3.39 -6.62
C ASP A 254 10.10 3.96 -5.57
N ASN A 255 9.79 3.76 -4.30
CA ASN A 255 10.53 4.37 -3.20
C ASN A 255 12.00 3.93 -3.12
N LEU A 256 12.34 2.74 -3.63
CA LEU A 256 13.69 2.18 -3.53
C LEU A 256 14.56 2.46 -4.75
N GLN A 257 13.95 2.95 -5.83
CA GLN A 257 14.61 3.12 -7.11
C GLN A 257 14.51 4.55 -7.65
N ASP A 258 13.82 5.45 -6.93
CA ASP A 258 13.64 6.86 -7.30
C ASP A 258 13.03 7.07 -8.69
N ARG A 259 12.03 6.23 -8.99
CA ARG A 259 11.32 6.21 -10.26
C ARG A 259 9.85 6.58 -10.08
N LEU A 260 9.38 7.47 -10.93
CA LEU A 260 7.97 7.83 -11.09
C LEU A 260 7.42 7.11 -12.32
N TRP A 261 6.47 6.22 -12.11
CA TRP A 261 5.76 5.51 -13.18
C TRP A 261 4.50 6.29 -13.54
N GLU A 262 4.39 6.73 -14.80
CA GLU A 262 3.15 7.25 -15.38
C GLU A 262 2.48 6.15 -16.20
N ILE A 263 1.22 5.84 -15.91
CA ILE A 263 0.49 4.73 -16.53
C ILE A 263 -0.88 5.22 -17.00
N ASP A 264 -1.24 4.93 -18.23
CA ASP A 264 -2.61 5.04 -18.73
C ASP A 264 -3.35 3.70 -18.52
N PRO A 265 -4.30 3.63 -17.56
CA PRO A 265 -5.02 2.38 -17.27
C PRO A 265 -5.99 1.96 -18.37
N GLY A 266 -6.31 2.84 -19.33
CA GLY A 266 -7.13 2.50 -20.49
C GLY A 266 -6.37 1.68 -21.53
N THR A 267 -5.10 2.02 -21.76
CA THR A 267 -4.28 1.46 -22.85
C THR A 267 -3.15 0.55 -22.38
N GLY A 268 -2.73 0.67 -21.12
CA GLY A 268 -1.53 0.06 -20.57
C GLY A 268 -0.23 0.75 -21.00
N GLN A 269 -0.32 1.94 -21.62
CA GLN A 269 0.85 2.74 -21.98
C GLN A 269 1.52 3.25 -20.71
N THR A 270 2.85 3.16 -20.66
CA THR A 270 3.64 3.47 -19.47
C THR A 270 4.91 4.22 -19.84
N VAL A 271 5.27 5.20 -19.01
CA VAL A 271 6.54 5.95 -19.08
C VAL A 271 7.14 6.04 -17.68
N VAL A 272 8.45 5.93 -17.56
CA VAL A 272 9.17 6.08 -16.29
C VAL A 272 9.99 7.37 -16.30
N TYR A 273 10.00 8.11 -15.20
CA TYR A 273 10.84 9.28 -14.98
C TYR A 273 11.71 9.07 -13.74
N LYS A 274 12.97 9.51 -13.75
CA LYS A 274 13.81 9.50 -12.55
C LYS A 274 13.69 10.83 -11.82
N THR A 275 13.74 10.78 -10.50
CA THR A 275 13.77 12.02 -9.72
C THR A 275 15.11 12.74 -9.89
N PRO A 276 15.16 14.08 -9.75
CA PRO A 276 16.41 14.83 -9.75
C PRO A 276 17.38 14.33 -8.68
N VAL A 277 18.67 14.27 -9.02
CA VAL A 277 19.78 13.92 -8.12
C VAL A 277 20.78 15.07 -8.16
N ASP A 278 21.10 15.64 -7.00
CA ASP A 278 22.05 16.74 -6.88
C ASP A 278 23.48 16.20 -6.68
N GLU A 279 24.47 17.03 -6.98
CA GLU A 279 25.87 16.70 -6.71
C GLU A 279 26.09 16.43 -5.21
N GLY A 280 26.60 15.24 -4.88
CA GLY A 280 26.86 14.82 -3.51
C GLY A 280 25.74 14.01 -2.85
N ASP A 281 24.61 13.79 -3.53
CA ASP A 281 23.60 12.85 -3.04
C ASP A 281 24.16 11.42 -2.95
N GLU A 282 23.96 10.77 -1.81
CA GLU A 282 24.35 9.38 -1.57
C GLU A 282 23.15 8.43 -1.66
N ILE A 283 23.40 7.17 -1.98
CA ILE A 283 22.40 6.10 -1.88
C ILE A 283 21.88 6.03 -0.44
N GLY A 284 20.56 6.10 -0.27
CA GLY A 284 19.86 6.18 1.01
C GLY A 284 19.73 7.60 1.59
N GLY A 285 20.18 8.62 0.86
CA GLY A 285 20.04 10.04 1.19
C GLY A 285 20.61 10.38 2.58
N LEU A 286 19.88 11.21 3.34
CA LEU A 286 20.26 11.62 4.70
C LEU A 286 20.34 10.46 5.71
N PHE A 287 19.93 9.26 5.32
CA PHE A 287 19.93 8.04 6.13
C PHE A 287 20.75 6.91 5.50
N SER A 288 21.72 7.25 4.64
CA SER A 288 22.53 6.29 3.84
C SER A 288 23.05 5.11 4.66
N GLY A 289 23.45 5.32 5.91
CA GLY A 289 23.91 4.27 6.84
C GLY A 289 22.91 3.11 7.06
N ARG A 290 21.59 3.32 6.95
CA ARG A 290 20.58 2.29 7.23
C ARG A 290 20.42 1.26 6.11
N LEU A 291 20.66 1.66 4.87
CA LEU A 291 20.31 0.86 3.70
C LEU A 291 21.54 0.33 2.93
N LYS A 292 22.77 0.59 3.41
CA LYS A 292 24.01 0.14 2.75
C LYS A 292 24.09 -1.36 2.50
N THR A 293 23.44 -2.17 3.32
CA THR A 293 23.44 -3.64 3.21
C THR A 293 22.26 -4.18 2.43
N TYR A 294 21.36 -3.32 1.96
CA TYR A 294 20.21 -3.74 1.18
C TYR A 294 20.62 -3.98 -0.28
N PRO A 295 20.30 -5.14 -0.88
CA PRO A 295 20.70 -5.44 -2.24
C PRO A 295 19.89 -4.61 -3.26
N LYS A 296 20.54 -4.18 -4.34
CA LYS A 296 19.94 -3.48 -5.50
C LYS A 296 19.10 -2.24 -5.10
N LEU A 297 19.78 -1.23 -4.57
CA LEU A 297 19.18 0.05 -4.18
C LEU A 297 19.75 1.18 -5.05
N GLU A 298 18.87 1.96 -5.68
CA GLU A 298 19.24 3.15 -6.47
C GLU A 298 18.77 4.45 -5.80
N THR A 299 17.92 4.38 -4.77
CA THR A 299 17.33 5.57 -4.15
C THR A 299 18.35 6.47 -3.46
N THR A 300 18.24 7.77 -3.72
CA THR A 300 18.92 8.89 -3.07
C THR A 300 17.92 9.87 -2.43
N ALA A 301 16.70 9.93 -2.96
CA ALA A 301 15.64 10.85 -2.57
C ALA A 301 14.51 10.16 -1.80
N GLY A 302 14.13 8.95 -2.19
CA GLY A 302 13.11 8.14 -1.54
C GLY A 302 11.71 8.69 -1.78
N ILE A 303 11.30 8.74 -3.05
CA ILE A 303 9.95 9.17 -3.47
C ILE A 303 8.86 8.47 -2.64
N HIS A 304 7.97 9.24 -2.02
CA HIS A 304 7.09 8.71 -0.98
C HIS A 304 5.59 8.93 -1.23
N SER A 305 5.11 10.17 -1.19
CA SER A 305 3.68 10.52 -1.30
C SER A 305 3.43 11.58 -2.36
N PHE A 306 2.20 11.66 -2.84
CA PHE A 306 1.78 12.47 -4.00
C PHE A 306 0.57 13.35 -3.67
N ALA A 307 0.50 14.53 -4.28
CA ALA A 307 -0.69 15.37 -4.31
C ALA A 307 -0.75 16.18 -5.60
N GLU A 308 -1.93 16.29 -6.20
CA GLU A 308 -2.18 17.08 -7.40
C GLU A 308 -2.59 18.51 -7.04
N SER A 309 -1.98 19.51 -7.69
CA SER A 309 -2.44 20.89 -7.62
C SER A 309 -3.78 21.04 -8.34
N PRO A 310 -4.83 21.56 -7.67
CA PRO A 310 -6.11 21.82 -8.33
C PRO A 310 -6.07 22.98 -9.34
N LYS A 311 -4.96 23.74 -9.41
CA LYS A 311 -4.85 24.91 -10.30
C LYS A 311 -4.32 24.56 -11.68
N ASP A 312 -3.37 23.65 -11.77
CA ASP A 312 -2.67 23.33 -13.02
C ASP A 312 -2.33 21.84 -13.20
N GLY A 313 -2.70 20.97 -12.27
CA GLY A 313 -2.42 19.53 -12.35
C GLY A 313 -0.98 19.16 -12.03
N HIS A 314 -0.13 20.09 -11.60
CA HIS A 314 1.23 19.73 -11.18
C HIS A 314 1.20 18.76 -9.99
N ILE A 315 2.12 17.80 -9.99
CA ILE A 315 2.17 16.74 -8.99
C ILE A 315 3.28 17.05 -7.99
N PHE A 316 2.91 17.29 -6.74
CA PHE A 316 3.84 17.47 -5.64
C PHE A 316 4.17 16.14 -4.98
N ILE A 317 5.46 15.95 -4.71
CA ILE A 317 6.03 14.66 -4.32
C ILE A 317 7.01 14.88 -3.17
N THR A 318 6.84 14.12 -2.09
CA THR A 318 7.75 14.12 -0.94
C THR A 318 8.88 13.10 -1.11
N PRO A 319 10.15 13.53 -1.19
CA PRO A 319 11.31 12.66 -1.08
C PRO A 319 11.71 12.45 0.39
N SER A 320 11.38 11.29 0.95
CA SER A 320 11.52 11.03 2.39
C SER A 320 12.97 10.97 2.89
N LEU A 321 13.95 10.85 2.01
CA LEU A 321 15.38 10.78 2.37
C LEU A 321 16.10 12.13 2.18
N GLN A 322 15.38 13.20 1.82
CA GLN A 322 15.97 14.51 1.49
C GLN A 322 15.17 15.67 2.12
N GLN A 323 15.79 16.85 2.19
CA GLN A 323 15.13 18.10 2.58
C GLN A 323 14.70 18.91 1.35
N ARG A 324 13.83 18.29 0.55
CA ARG A 324 13.36 18.82 -0.74
C ARG A 324 11.89 18.47 -0.92
N LEU A 325 11.20 19.20 -1.78
CA LEU A 325 9.88 18.89 -2.29
C LEU A 325 9.97 18.92 -3.81
N PHE A 326 9.59 17.84 -4.47
CA PHE A 326 9.56 17.81 -5.94
C PHE A 326 8.19 18.26 -6.44
N GLU A 327 8.19 19.03 -7.51
CA GLU A 327 7.01 19.40 -8.29
C GLU A 327 7.22 18.90 -9.72
N PHE A 328 6.38 17.96 -10.16
CA PHE A 328 6.42 17.38 -11.49
C PHE A 328 5.30 17.95 -12.35
N ASP A 329 5.66 18.52 -13.49
CA ASP A 329 4.71 18.98 -14.50
C ASP A 329 4.35 17.81 -15.43
N PRO A 330 3.10 17.29 -15.38
CA PRO A 330 2.69 16.16 -16.21
C PRO A 330 2.51 16.50 -17.69
N VAL A 331 2.60 17.77 -18.09
CA VAL A 331 2.55 18.20 -19.50
C VAL A 331 3.96 18.26 -20.07
N SER A 332 4.86 19.05 -19.47
CA SER A 332 6.25 19.17 -19.95
C SER A 332 7.13 17.99 -19.57
N LYS A 333 6.69 17.16 -18.61
CA LYS A 333 7.43 16.02 -18.04
C LYS A 333 8.70 16.43 -17.33
N THR A 334 8.72 17.60 -16.68
CA THR A 334 9.91 18.13 -16.00
C THR A 334 9.69 18.23 -14.51
N PHE A 335 10.78 18.13 -13.75
CA PHE A 335 10.79 18.32 -12.31
C PHE A 335 11.32 19.71 -11.96
N THR A 336 10.68 20.36 -11.00
CA THR A 336 11.21 21.48 -10.24
C THR A 336 11.46 21.02 -8.80
N THR A 337 12.63 21.36 -8.26
CA THR A 337 12.99 21.03 -6.88
C THR A 337 12.87 22.26 -6.01
N HIS A 338 12.07 22.17 -4.95
CA HIS A 338 11.95 23.20 -3.91
C HIS A 338 12.70 22.76 -2.67
N TYR A 339 13.68 23.56 -2.26
CA TYR A 339 14.56 23.25 -1.13
C TYR A 339 14.06 23.91 0.15
N PHE A 340 14.25 23.23 1.28
CA PHE A 340 14.00 23.79 2.59
C PHE A 340 15.07 23.32 3.58
N ASP A 341 15.34 24.12 4.60
CA ASP A 341 16.49 23.88 5.49
C ASP A 341 16.10 23.26 6.85
N ASP A 342 14.81 23.17 7.15
CA ASP A 342 14.28 22.68 8.43
C ASP A 342 13.38 21.45 8.28
N GLY A 343 13.54 20.53 9.23
CA GLY A 343 12.76 19.30 9.32
C GLY A 343 13.29 18.12 8.50
N LEU A 344 12.82 16.92 8.86
CA LEU A 344 13.35 15.66 8.35
C LEU A 344 12.24 14.69 7.97
N TYR A 345 12.52 13.88 6.95
CA TYR A 345 11.66 12.81 6.46
C TYR A 345 10.27 13.33 6.01
N PRO A 346 10.22 14.16 4.96
CA PRO A 346 8.96 14.53 4.30
C PRO A 346 8.20 13.26 3.93
N HIS A 347 6.96 13.16 4.39
CA HIS A 347 6.21 11.91 4.30
C HIS A 347 4.89 12.08 3.54
N THR A 348 3.75 12.23 4.21
CA THR A 348 2.46 12.35 3.48
C THR A 348 2.27 13.80 3.04
N VAL A 349 1.81 14.03 1.81
CA VAL A 349 1.60 15.37 1.23
C VAL A 349 0.17 15.59 0.77
N ARG A 350 -0.37 16.79 0.97
CA ARG A 350 -1.71 17.21 0.55
C ARG A 350 -1.69 18.66 0.11
N ILE A 351 -2.67 19.05 -0.70
CA ILE A 351 -2.78 20.43 -1.19
C ILE A 351 -4.11 20.99 -0.76
N ASP A 352 -4.10 22.22 -0.24
CA ASP A 352 -5.31 22.93 0.15
C ASP A 352 -5.93 23.70 -1.03
N ALA A 353 -7.12 24.28 -0.82
CA ALA A 353 -7.83 25.03 -1.86
C ALA A 353 -7.10 26.32 -2.29
N GLN A 354 -6.13 26.80 -1.51
CA GLN A 354 -5.31 27.97 -1.83
C GLN A 354 -4.06 27.60 -2.64
N ASP A 355 -3.86 26.30 -2.89
CA ASP A 355 -2.69 25.70 -3.55
C ASP A 355 -1.42 25.76 -2.69
N ASN A 356 -1.59 25.73 -1.35
CA ASN A 356 -0.47 25.45 -0.45
C ASN A 356 -0.28 23.95 -0.33
N VAL A 357 0.99 23.53 -0.29
CA VAL A 357 1.38 22.13 -0.19
C VAL A 357 1.76 21.82 1.25
N TRP A 358 0.93 21.02 1.90
CA TRP A 358 1.08 20.59 3.29
C TRP A 358 1.68 19.20 3.36
N PHE A 359 2.68 18.99 4.22
CA PHE A 359 3.29 17.68 4.37
C PHE A 359 3.80 17.45 5.79
N THR A 360 3.82 16.19 6.22
CA THR A 360 4.41 15.82 7.52
C THR A 360 5.92 15.66 7.39
N LEU A 361 6.66 16.12 8.40
CA LEU A 361 8.09 15.92 8.56
C LEU A 361 8.29 14.94 9.72
N ALA A 362 8.31 13.65 9.38
CA ALA A 362 8.06 12.59 10.35
C ALA A 362 9.16 12.50 11.41
N LEU A 363 10.44 12.55 11.00
CA LEU A 363 11.57 12.35 11.90
C LEU A 363 12.02 13.62 12.64
N SER A 364 11.31 14.73 12.46
CA SER A 364 11.53 15.98 13.20
C SER A 364 10.31 16.46 13.98
N ASN A 365 9.22 15.67 14.04
CA ASN A 365 7.99 16.02 14.75
C ASN A 365 7.40 17.38 14.33
N GLN A 366 7.31 17.59 13.02
CA GLN A 366 6.84 18.84 12.42
C GLN A 366 5.80 18.59 11.31
N VAL A 367 5.08 19.65 10.95
CA VAL A 367 4.33 19.75 9.68
C VAL A 367 4.93 20.90 8.88
N GLY A 368 5.18 20.69 7.59
CA GLY A 368 5.62 21.69 6.63
C GLY A 368 4.45 22.20 5.80
N ARG A 369 4.50 23.49 5.43
CA ARG A 369 3.64 24.13 4.43
C ARG A 369 4.53 24.86 3.43
N PHE A 370 4.42 24.51 2.16
CA PHE A 370 4.99 25.27 1.07
C PHE A 370 3.90 26.15 0.45
N ASP A 371 4.07 27.47 0.57
CA ASP A 371 3.24 28.43 -0.14
C ASP A 371 3.78 28.57 -1.55
N ARG A 372 3.04 28.03 -2.52
CA ARG A 372 3.48 27.95 -3.90
C ARG A 372 3.57 29.33 -4.57
N GLN A 373 2.77 30.30 -4.12
CA GLN A 373 2.73 31.63 -4.72
C GLN A 373 3.96 32.44 -4.32
N THR A 374 4.30 32.42 -3.04
CA THR A 374 5.49 33.13 -2.51
C THR A 374 6.76 32.29 -2.60
N LYS A 375 6.65 31.00 -2.94
CA LYS A 375 7.72 30.00 -2.94
C LYS A 375 8.44 29.92 -1.60
N SER A 376 7.69 30.01 -0.51
CA SER A 376 8.24 30.01 0.86
C SER A 376 7.75 28.83 1.67
N PHE A 377 8.64 28.24 2.44
CA PHE A 377 8.31 27.20 3.41
C PHE A 377 8.00 27.78 4.79
N ARG A 378 7.07 27.15 5.48
CA ARG A 378 6.80 27.34 6.90
C ARG A 378 6.74 25.98 7.59
N THR A 379 7.38 25.87 8.76
CA THR A 379 7.31 24.68 9.59
C THR A 379 6.49 24.96 10.85
N TYR A 380 5.72 23.96 11.28
CA TYR A 380 4.93 23.94 12.49
C TYR A 380 5.53 22.88 13.42
N GLY A 381 6.18 23.32 14.50
CA GLY A 381 6.64 22.42 15.55
C GLY A 381 5.47 21.87 16.34
N LEU A 382 5.47 20.56 16.61
CA LEU A 382 4.37 19.91 17.32
C LEU A 382 4.73 19.68 18.79
N PRO A 383 3.76 19.79 19.73
CA PRO A 383 4.02 19.61 21.16
C PRO A 383 4.67 18.26 21.48
N ALA A 384 5.79 18.27 22.20
CA ALA A 384 6.39 17.05 22.74
C ALA A 384 5.53 16.49 23.88
N ARG A 385 5.58 15.16 24.09
CA ARG A 385 4.88 14.48 25.19
C ARG A 385 5.55 14.69 26.54
N SER A 386 6.84 15.00 26.56
CA SER A 386 7.63 15.19 27.78
C SER A 386 8.88 16.03 27.52
N THR A 387 9.47 16.55 28.59
CA THR A 387 10.75 17.27 28.55
C THR A 387 11.91 16.40 28.05
N LYS A 388 11.92 15.10 28.36
CA LYS A 388 12.91 14.14 27.84
C LYS A 388 12.83 14.04 26.30
N GLU A 389 11.62 14.03 25.76
CA GLU A 389 11.39 13.99 24.32
C GLU A 389 11.80 15.30 23.65
N GLU A 390 11.48 16.44 24.26
CA GLU A 390 11.91 17.76 23.80
C GLU A 390 13.43 17.88 23.69
N VAL A 391 14.16 17.43 24.72
CA VAL A 391 15.62 17.35 24.70
C VAL A 391 16.12 16.37 23.63
N GLY A 392 15.48 15.22 23.46
CA GLY A 392 15.82 14.25 22.42
C GLY A 392 15.66 14.82 21.00
N LEU A 393 14.59 15.56 20.74
CA LEU A 393 14.34 16.25 19.47
C LEU A 393 15.38 17.33 19.22
N ALA A 394 15.73 18.13 20.23
CA ALA A 394 16.77 19.16 20.13
C ALA A 394 18.16 18.58 19.82
N LEU A 395 18.46 17.38 20.30
CA LEU A 395 19.74 16.70 20.08
C LEU A 395 19.80 15.86 18.79
N ASN A 396 18.69 15.74 18.04
CA ASN A 396 18.56 14.84 16.89
C ASN A 396 19.61 15.11 15.79
N GLY A 397 19.93 16.39 15.53
CA GLY A 397 20.97 16.76 14.57
C GLY A 397 22.38 16.27 14.95
N VAL A 398 22.70 16.27 16.25
CA VAL A 398 23.98 15.79 16.79
C VAL A 398 24.06 14.26 16.72
N VAL A 399 22.99 13.58 17.14
CA VAL A 399 22.91 12.11 17.08
C VAL A 399 23.03 11.62 15.63
N ARG A 400 22.37 12.29 14.68
CA ARG A 400 22.47 11.97 13.25
C ARG A 400 23.91 12.08 12.73
N LYS A 401 24.62 13.15 13.07
CA LYS A 401 26.02 13.33 12.65
C LYS A 401 26.91 12.19 13.14
N LEU A 402 26.69 11.73 14.37
CA LEU A 402 27.39 10.57 14.94
C LEU A 402 27.01 9.26 14.25
N MET A 403 25.73 9.05 13.95
CA MET A 403 25.26 7.87 13.21
C MET A 403 25.86 7.78 11.80
N ASN A 404 25.92 8.89 11.07
CA ASN A 404 26.51 8.93 9.72
C ASN A 404 28.02 8.67 9.73
N TRP A 405 28.70 8.90 10.85
CA TRP A 405 30.10 8.53 11.08
C TRP A 405 30.31 7.06 11.48
N GLY A 406 29.26 6.23 11.43
CA GLY A 406 29.36 4.79 11.68
C GLY A 406 29.36 4.40 13.16
N MET A 407 29.02 5.33 14.07
CA MET A 407 28.86 5.00 15.49
C MET A 407 27.66 4.07 15.68
N PRO A 408 27.86 2.86 16.24
CA PRO A 408 26.77 1.92 16.41
C PRO A 408 25.81 2.37 17.52
N MET A 409 24.56 2.66 17.18
CA MET A 409 23.51 3.01 18.16
C MET A 409 22.96 1.79 18.94
N HIS A 410 23.43 0.59 18.65
CA HIS A 410 22.94 -0.64 19.31
C HIS A 410 23.42 -0.80 20.76
N TRP A 411 24.25 0.12 21.29
CA TRP A 411 24.78 0.06 22.66
C TRP A 411 23.93 0.76 23.71
N LEU A 412 22.90 1.51 23.32
CA LEU A 412 21.95 2.11 24.26
C LEU A 412 20.67 1.27 24.30
N PRO A 413 20.20 0.83 25.48
CA PRO A 413 18.99 0.02 25.59
C PRO A 413 17.80 0.78 25.01
N VAL A 414 17.03 0.12 24.15
CA VAL A 414 15.76 0.65 23.65
C VAL A 414 14.72 0.40 24.74
N ASP A 415 14.43 1.45 25.52
CA ASP A 415 13.42 1.44 26.58
C ASP A 415 12.02 1.14 26.00
N LYS A 416 11.21 0.36 26.74
CA LYS A 416 9.79 0.09 26.47
C LYS A 416 8.97 1.35 26.22
N ARG A 417 9.34 2.48 26.81
CA ARG A 417 8.64 3.78 26.66
C ARG A 417 9.32 4.76 25.70
N VAL A 418 10.36 4.34 24.98
CA VAL A 418 10.68 4.95 23.69
C VAL A 418 9.91 4.17 22.61
N THR A 419 8.57 4.22 22.69
CA THR A 419 7.79 4.37 21.46
C THR A 419 8.52 5.43 20.65
N GLY A 420 8.88 5.21 19.39
CA GLY A 420 9.81 6.09 18.65
C GLY A 420 9.47 7.58 18.75
N MET A 421 10.35 8.46 18.23
CA MET A 421 10.04 9.89 18.14
C MET A 421 8.58 10.10 17.70
N PRO A 422 7.84 11.04 18.30
CA PRO A 422 6.47 11.32 17.85
C PRO A 422 6.54 11.55 16.34
N LEU A 423 5.86 10.66 15.59
CA LEU A 423 5.95 10.55 14.14
C LEU A 423 4.67 11.12 13.52
N PRO A 424 4.64 12.40 13.13
CA PRO A 424 3.63 12.90 12.21
C PRO A 424 3.66 12.05 10.95
N TYR A 425 2.53 11.45 10.61
CA TYR A 425 2.48 10.41 9.58
C TYR A 425 1.49 10.77 8.48
N GLY A 426 0.21 10.45 8.62
CA GLY A 426 -0.83 10.90 7.69
C GLY A 426 -1.21 12.35 7.94
N ILE A 427 -1.57 13.05 6.87
CA ILE A 427 -2.14 14.40 6.87
C ILE A 427 -3.31 14.46 5.87
N ASP A 428 -4.32 15.26 6.18
CA ASP A 428 -5.40 15.58 5.24
C ASP A 428 -5.94 16.99 5.47
N VAL A 429 -6.45 17.60 4.40
CA VAL A 429 -7.10 18.91 4.45
C VAL A 429 -8.61 18.69 4.48
N ALA A 430 -9.25 19.08 5.57
CA ALA A 430 -10.70 18.99 5.72
C ALA A 430 -11.43 20.03 4.85
N PRO A 431 -12.72 19.83 4.54
CA PRO A 431 -13.50 20.78 3.73
C PRO A 431 -13.55 22.22 4.29
N ASP A 432 -13.36 22.40 5.59
CA ASP A 432 -13.30 23.71 6.25
C ASP A 432 -11.92 24.39 6.17
N GLY A 433 -10.94 23.74 5.53
CA GLY A 433 -9.57 24.21 5.36
C GLY A 433 -8.64 23.88 6.53
N ARG A 434 -9.13 23.26 7.62
CA ARG A 434 -8.26 22.80 8.71
C ARG A 434 -7.46 21.58 8.27
N VAL A 435 -6.23 21.50 8.76
CA VAL A 435 -5.27 20.47 8.36
C VAL A 435 -5.13 19.47 9.49
N TRP A 436 -5.65 18.27 9.30
CA TRP A 436 -5.60 17.19 10.28
C TRP A 436 -4.39 16.31 10.04
N PHE A 437 -3.75 15.85 11.11
CA PHE A 437 -2.61 14.94 11.02
C PHE A 437 -2.62 13.89 12.13
N ALA A 438 -2.02 12.74 11.86
CA ALA A 438 -1.88 11.65 12.82
C ALA A 438 -0.46 11.61 13.40
N ARG A 439 -0.33 11.23 14.68
CA ARG A 439 0.96 11.05 15.36
C ARG A 439 1.13 9.59 15.77
N LEU A 440 1.72 8.79 14.88
CA LEU A 440 1.75 7.32 14.93
C LEU A 440 2.38 6.74 16.21
N HIS A 441 3.37 7.41 16.80
CA HIS A 441 4.02 6.94 18.03
C HIS A 441 3.69 7.79 19.25
N ALA A 442 2.66 8.63 19.15
CA ALA A 442 2.21 9.51 20.23
C ALA A 442 0.74 9.35 20.58
N ASP A 443 0.06 8.32 20.03
CA ASP A 443 -1.34 7.98 20.32
C ASP A 443 -2.27 9.19 20.33
N SER A 444 -2.09 10.05 19.33
CA SER A 444 -2.83 11.30 19.19
C SER A 444 -3.00 11.69 17.73
N ILE A 445 -4.05 12.47 17.48
CA ILE A 445 -4.23 13.24 16.25
C ILE A 445 -3.98 14.71 16.56
N GLY A 446 -3.84 15.54 15.54
CA GLY A 446 -3.79 16.97 15.70
C GLY A 446 -4.42 17.70 14.53
N VAL A 447 -4.64 18.99 14.74
CA VAL A 447 -5.24 19.89 13.77
C VAL A 447 -4.50 21.22 13.77
N ILE A 448 -4.27 21.74 12.57
CA ILE A 448 -3.74 23.08 12.34
C ILE A 448 -4.86 23.94 11.75
N ASP A 449 -5.10 25.11 12.34
CA ASP A 449 -5.88 26.17 11.71
C ASP A 449 -4.92 27.09 10.94
N PRO A 450 -4.91 27.05 9.60
CA PRO A 450 -3.99 27.86 8.80
C PRO A 450 -4.29 29.36 8.84
N LYS A 451 -5.46 29.79 9.35
CA LYS A 451 -5.82 31.21 9.47
C LYS A 451 -5.19 31.84 10.71
N THR A 452 -5.05 31.06 11.79
CA THR A 452 -4.49 31.54 13.06
C THR A 452 -3.10 30.96 13.36
N ASP A 453 -2.64 30.03 12.53
CA ASP A 453 -1.45 29.20 12.76
C ASP A 453 -1.47 28.44 14.10
N SER A 454 -2.66 28.13 14.61
CA SER A 454 -2.79 27.39 15.87
C SER A 454 -2.65 25.89 15.63
N VAL A 455 -2.00 25.21 16.57
CA VAL A 455 -1.84 23.75 16.56
C VAL A 455 -2.49 23.18 17.81
N GLN A 456 -3.39 22.23 17.63
CA GLN A 456 -4.02 21.49 18.72
C GLN A 456 -3.71 20.00 18.56
N VAL A 457 -3.42 19.33 19.67
CA VAL A 457 -3.26 17.87 19.76
C VAL A 457 -4.42 17.30 20.57
N ILE A 458 -4.93 16.15 20.13
CA ILE A 458 -6.05 15.44 20.74
C ILE A 458 -5.60 13.99 20.93
N ASP A 459 -5.57 13.55 22.19
CA ASP A 459 -5.24 12.16 22.52
C ASP A 459 -6.32 11.21 22.02
N THR A 460 -5.92 10.08 21.47
CA THR A 460 -6.83 9.06 20.97
C THR A 460 -7.09 7.99 22.03
N PRO A 461 -8.31 7.43 22.13
CA PRO A 461 -8.60 6.30 23.02
C PRO A 461 -8.07 4.95 22.49
N PHE A 462 -7.22 5.01 21.45
CA PHE A 462 -6.60 3.89 20.76
C PHE A 462 -5.16 4.28 20.42
N GLN A 463 -4.33 3.30 20.06
CA GLN A 463 -2.93 3.53 19.76
C GLN A 463 -2.64 3.49 18.26
N GLY A 464 -1.51 4.11 17.89
CA GLY A 464 -0.99 4.06 16.53
C GLY A 464 -1.91 4.64 15.44
N PRO A 465 -2.49 5.86 15.61
CA PRO A 465 -3.16 6.54 14.50
C PRO A 465 -2.15 6.77 13.37
N ARG A 466 -2.40 6.20 12.19
CA ARG A 466 -1.42 6.15 11.10
C ARG A 466 -1.72 7.11 9.97
N ARG A 467 -2.64 6.74 9.07
CA ARG A 467 -3.14 7.61 8.00
C ARG A 467 -4.58 7.97 8.28
N LEU A 468 -4.93 9.20 7.93
CA LEU A 468 -6.28 9.74 8.10
C LEU A 468 -6.77 10.41 6.83
N ARG A 469 -8.10 10.57 6.74
CA ARG A 469 -8.81 11.37 5.74
C ARG A 469 -10.06 12.00 6.34
N ALA A 470 -10.37 13.22 5.92
CA ALA A 470 -11.63 13.88 6.22
C ALA A 470 -12.70 13.46 5.21
N ASP A 471 -13.92 13.20 5.68
CA ASP A 471 -15.08 12.97 4.83
C ASP A 471 -15.78 14.28 4.41
N ALA A 472 -16.91 14.16 3.72
CA ALA A 472 -17.65 15.29 3.16
C ALA A 472 -18.21 16.26 4.22
N VAL A 473 -18.44 15.78 5.45
CA VAL A 473 -18.97 16.60 6.55
C VAL A 473 -17.88 17.04 7.53
N GLY A 474 -16.62 16.69 7.25
CA GLY A 474 -15.47 17.04 8.08
C GLY A 474 -15.20 16.10 9.24
N ASP A 475 -15.89 14.94 9.32
CA ASP A 475 -15.49 13.89 10.25
C ASP A 475 -14.18 13.25 9.74
N VAL A 476 -13.30 12.87 10.67
CA VAL A 476 -11.95 12.37 10.37
C VAL A 476 -11.91 10.87 10.56
N TRP A 477 -11.62 10.13 9.49
CA TRP A 477 -11.44 8.68 9.50
C TRP A 477 -9.97 8.34 9.65
N ILE A 478 -9.65 7.44 10.57
CA ILE A 478 -8.28 7.18 11.03
C ILE A 478 -8.02 5.68 11.00
N ALA A 479 -6.92 5.25 10.38
CA ALA A 479 -6.42 3.89 10.52
C ALA A 479 -5.70 3.72 11.86
N ALA A 480 -6.23 2.84 12.74
CA ALA A 480 -5.58 2.47 14.00
C ALA A 480 -4.69 1.25 13.73
N PHE A 481 -3.43 1.52 13.34
CA PHE A 481 -2.55 0.56 12.70
C PHE A 481 -2.36 -0.76 13.48
N PRO A 482 -2.14 -0.75 14.81
CA PRO A 482 -1.92 -1.99 15.55
C PRO A 482 -3.18 -2.55 16.21
N GLU A 483 -4.36 -1.97 15.95
CA GLU A 483 -5.62 -2.35 16.60
C GLU A 483 -6.63 -2.98 15.66
N ALA A 484 -6.23 -3.27 14.41
CA ALA A 484 -7.04 -3.96 13.43
C ALA A 484 -8.45 -3.34 13.24
N LYS A 485 -8.51 -2.02 13.28
CA LYS A 485 -9.74 -1.22 13.17
C LYS A 485 -9.48 0.11 12.46
N ILE A 486 -10.55 0.74 11.98
CA ILE A 486 -10.55 2.18 11.71
C ILE A 486 -11.41 2.90 12.75
N VAL A 487 -11.15 4.18 12.95
CA VAL A 487 -11.86 5.01 13.93
C VAL A 487 -12.34 6.28 13.25
N ARG A 488 -13.59 6.66 13.49
CA ARG A 488 -14.12 7.97 13.09
C ARG A 488 -14.06 8.91 14.28
N TYR A 489 -13.42 10.06 14.10
CA TYR A 489 -13.44 11.19 15.02
C TYR A 489 -14.36 12.28 14.49
N ARG A 490 -15.23 12.83 15.34
CA ARG A 490 -16.14 13.92 14.97
C ARG A 490 -15.70 15.22 15.63
N PRO A 491 -15.15 16.20 14.88
CA PRO A 491 -14.72 17.46 15.48
C PRO A 491 -15.85 18.27 16.13
N ALA A 492 -17.11 18.03 15.75
CA ALA A 492 -18.27 18.75 16.27
C ALA A 492 -18.53 18.50 17.77
N ASP A 493 -18.27 17.28 18.25
CA ASP A 493 -18.53 16.89 19.65
C ASP A 493 -17.33 16.18 20.32
N GLY A 494 -16.24 15.96 19.59
CA GLY A 494 -15.04 15.28 20.07
C GLY A 494 -15.18 13.76 20.23
N SER A 495 -16.25 13.15 19.71
CA SER A 495 -16.49 11.72 19.87
C SER A 495 -15.64 10.85 18.93
N PHE A 496 -15.23 9.68 19.44
CA PHE A 496 -14.59 8.62 18.67
C PHE A 496 -15.55 7.43 18.52
N LYS A 497 -15.57 6.82 17.34
CA LYS A 497 -16.33 5.59 17.08
C LYS A 497 -15.47 4.57 16.33
N ASP A 498 -15.37 3.38 16.89
CA ASP A 498 -14.60 2.27 16.35
C ASP A 498 -15.36 1.48 15.28
N TYR A 499 -14.63 1.00 14.28
CA TYR A 499 -15.08 0.06 13.26
C TYR A 499 -14.03 -1.04 13.09
N PRO A 500 -14.19 -2.20 13.75
CA PRO A 500 -13.30 -3.34 13.62
C PRO A 500 -13.22 -3.83 12.17
N LEU A 501 -12.02 -4.20 11.70
CA LEU A 501 -11.85 -4.70 10.35
C LEU A 501 -12.41 -6.12 10.21
N PRO A 502 -13.10 -6.43 9.09
CA PRO A 502 -13.71 -7.73 8.88
C PRO A 502 -12.67 -8.87 8.73
N THR A 503 -11.43 -8.56 8.38
CA THR A 503 -10.32 -9.50 8.15
C THR A 503 -9.44 -9.75 9.38
N ALA A 504 -9.74 -9.10 10.52
CA ALA A 504 -8.94 -9.13 11.74
C ALA A 504 -9.03 -10.49 12.49
N LEU A 505 -8.26 -11.48 12.05
CA LEU A 505 -8.18 -12.78 12.73
C LEU A 505 -7.40 -12.65 14.04
N ASN A 506 -8.05 -12.84 15.19
CA ASN A 506 -7.49 -12.58 16.52
C ASN A 506 -6.78 -11.21 16.63
N GLY A 507 -7.34 -10.18 15.96
CA GLY A 507 -6.75 -8.83 15.93
C GLY A 507 -5.52 -8.69 15.03
N ALA A 508 -5.16 -9.69 14.22
CA ALA A 508 -4.07 -9.58 13.24
C ALA A 508 -4.56 -8.95 11.93
N GLU A 509 -4.55 -7.63 11.89
CA GLU A 509 -4.60 -6.83 10.67
C GLU A 509 -3.98 -5.48 10.98
N THR A 510 -3.28 -4.89 10.01
CA THR A 510 -2.54 -3.65 10.23
C THR A 510 -2.83 -2.63 9.12
N PRO A 511 -4.00 -1.95 9.15
CA PRO A 511 -4.42 -1.07 8.05
C PRO A 511 -3.41 0.06 7.86
N TYR A 512 -2.72 0.05 6.72
CA TYR A 512 -1.72 1.06 6.39
C TYR A 512 -2.35 2.42 6.04
N SER A 513 -3.33 2.42 5.15
CA SER A 513 -4.01 3.62 4.65
C SER A 513 -5.53 3.41 4.54
N LEU A 514 -6.24 4.52 4.46
CA LEU A 514 -7.64 4.58 4.06
C LEU A 514 -7.85 5.77 3.14
N ASN A 515 -8.87 5.68 2.28
CA ASN A 515 -9.40 6.82 1.54
C ASN A 515 -10.93 6.86 1.61
N VAL A 516 -11.52 8.05 1.52
CA VAL A 516 -12.97 8.25 1.62
C VAL A 516 -13.53 8.63 0.26
N ASP A 517 -14.41 7.80 -0.31
CA ASP A 517 -15.26 8.20 -1.42
C ASP A 517 -16.34 9.13 -0.86
N ARG A 518 -16.05 10.44 -0.88
CA ARG A 518 -16.96 11.46 -0.37
C ARG A 518 -18.28 11.50 -1.13
N ALA A 519 -18.29 11.14 -2.42
CA ALA A 519 -19.50 11.14 -3.22
C ALA A 519 -20.43 9.96 -2.87
N ARG A 520 -19.86 8.77 -2.65
CA ARG A 520 -20.61 7.56 -2.31
C ARG A 520 -20.75 7.31 -0.80
N GLN A 521 -20.11 8.12 0.04
CA GLN A 521 -20.08 7.94 1.49
C GLN A 521 -19.52 6.57 1.90
N GLN A 522 -18.36 6.22 1.33
CA GLN A 522 -17.69 4.94 1.55
C GLN A 522 -16.26 5.17 2.03
N VAL A 523 -15.78 4.32 2.95
CA VAL A 523 -14.39 4.31 3.38
C VAL A 523 -13.72 3.06 2.83
N TRP A 524 -12.70 3.27 1.99
CA TRP A 524 -11.84 2.22 1.46
C TRP A 524 -10.60 2.08 2.32
N VAL A 525 -10.24 0.84 2.66
CA VAL A 525 -9.17 0.52 3.61
C VAL A 525 -8.28 -0.57 3.03
N THR A 526 -6.99 -0.42 3.22
CA THR A 526 -5.97 -1.41 2.83
C THR A 526 -6.05 -2.66 3.69
N GLY A 527 -6.05 -3.85 3.09
CA GLY A 527 -5.86 -5.14 3.78
C GLY A 527 -4.39 -5.54 3.73
N THR A 528 -3.57 -4.79 4.45
CA THR A 528 -2.11 -4.87 4.39
C THR A 528 -1.57 -6.25 4.77
N ALA A 529 -2.22 -6.99 5.68
CA ALA A 529 -1.78 -8.32 6.11
C ALA A 529 -2.69 -9.47 5.64
N SER A 530 -3.83 -9.18 5.02
CA SER A 530 -4.87 -10.16 4.68
C SER A 530 -5.03 -10.44 3.19
N ASP A 531 -4.29 -9.75 2.31
CA ASP A 531 -4.43 -9.86 0.86
C ASP A 531 -5.79 -9.37 0.35
N ASN A 532 -6.32 -8.29 0.95
CA ASN A 532 -7.64 -7.73 0.57
C ASN A 532 -7.59 -6.21 0.37
N LEU A 533 -8.61 -5.68 -0.31
CA LEU A 533 -9.13 -4.35 -0.06
C LEU A 533 -10.46 -4.47 0.71
N MET A 534 -10.77 -3.48 1.54
CA MET A 534 -11.98 -3.47 2.36
C MET A 534 -12.74 -2.16 2.12
N ARG A 535 -14.07 -2.23 2.13
CA ARG A 535 -14.95 -1.08 1.99
C ARG A 535 -15.98 -1.07 3.11
N LEU A 536 -16.10 0.05 3.80
CA LEU A 536 -17.16 0.34 4.75
C LEU A 536 -18.16 1.31 4.11
N ASP A 537 -19.45 0.98 4.13
CA ASP A 537 -20.51 1.94 3.86
C ASP A 537 -20.80 2.75 5.13
N ILE A 538 -20.67 4.09 5.07
CA ILE A 538 -20.72 4.95 6.27
C ILE A 538 -22.10 4.92 6.94
N ALA A 539 -23.17 4.93 6.15
CA ALA A 539 -24.54 5.02 6.65
C ALA A 539 -24.98 3.72 7.35
N SER A 540 -24.75 2.58 6.71
CA SER A 540 -25.17 1.27 7.22
C SER A 540 -24.14 0.62 8.16
N GLY A 541 -22.88 1.03 8.11
CA GLY A 541 -21.77 0.38 8.81
C GLY A 541 -21.39 -0.99 8.23
N GLN A 542 -21.89 -1.35 7.05
CA GLN A 542 -21.65 -2.65 6.43
C GLN A 542 -20.28 -2.70 5.75
N TRP A 543 -19.59 -3.83 5.93
CA TRP A 543 -18.31 -4.11 5.30
C TRP A 543 -18.48 -4.95 4.04
N ARG A 544 -17.61 -4.72 3.05
CA ARG A 544 -17.34 -5.64 1.94
C ARG A 544 -15.83 -5.84 1.82
N THR A 545 -15.41 -7.07 1.54
CA THR A 545 -14.00 -7.44 1.33
C THR A 545 -13.76 -7.86 -0.12
N PHE A 546 -12.61 -7.50 -0.67
CA PHE A 546 -12.23 -7.78 -2.05
C PHE A 546 -10.86 -8.45 -2.05
N PRO A 547 -10.76 -9.78 -2.24
CA PRO A 547 -9.49 -10.49 -2.19
C PRO A 547 -8.63 -10.16 -3.41
N MET A 548 -7.34 -9.98 -3.16
CA MET A 548 -6.35 -9.73 -4.21
C MET A 548 -5.96 -11.04 -4.91
N PRO A 549 -5.67 -11.01 -6.22
CA PRO A 549 -5.34 -12.23 -6.96
C PRO A 549 -4.05 -12.90 -6.50
N ARG A 550 -3.09 -12.10 -6.02
CA ARG A 550 -1.81 -12.56 -5.48
C ARG A 550 -1.89 -12.76 -3.96
N LYS A 551 -1.28 -13.82 -3.45
CA LYS A 551 -1.01 -13.98 -2.02
C LYS A 551 0.09 -13.03 -1.58
N VAL A 552 0.08 -12.67 -0.30
CA VAL A 552 1.05 -11.76 0.32
C VAL A 552 1.05 -10.37 -0.36
N THR A 553 -0.13 -9.92 -0.78
CA THR A 553 -0.34 -8.61 -1.40
C THR A 553 -0.39 -7.54 -0.32
N PHE A 554 0.70 -6.79 -0.18
CA PHE A 554 0.80 -5.69 0.76
C PHE A 554 0.22 -4.40 0.15
N THR A 555 -1.09 -4.21 0.19
CA THR A 555 -1.75 -3.03 -0.39
C THR A 555 -1.33 -1.73 0.32
N ARG A 556 -0.98 -0.69 -0.45
CA ARG A 556 -0.56 0.64 0.00
C ARG A 556 -1.64 1.70 -0.25
N ASP A 557 -1.31 2.91 -0.69
CA ASP A 557 -2.28 4.00 -0.75
C ASP A 557 -3.48 3.68 -1.67
N ILE A 558 -4.58 4.41 -1.49
CA ILE A 558 -5.83 4.17 -2.22
C ILE A 558 -6.26 5.45 -2.91
N GLU A 559 -6.56 5.37 -4.20
CA GLU A 559 -7.17 6.42 -5.01
C GLU A 559 -8.52 5.96 -5.55
N ILE A 560 -9.47 6.88 -5.69
CA ILE A 560 -10.86 6.55 -6.03
C ILE A 560 -11.29 7.41 -7.21
N ALA A 561 -11.65 6.78 -8.31
CA ALA A 561 -12.17 7.47 -9.47
C ALA A 561 -13.62 7.90 -9.27
N ALA A 562 -14.04 8.92 -10.01
CA ALA A 562 -15.40 9.44 -9.99
C ALA A 562 -16.45 8.37 -10.33
N ASP A 563 -16.11 7.37 -11.15
CA ASP A 563 -16.98 6.26 -11.52
C ASP A 563 -17.03 5.11 -10.48
N GLY A 564 -16.25 5.22 -9.40
CA GLY A 564 -16.21 4.25 -8.30
C GLY A 564 -15.15 3.16 -8.47
N ARG A 565 -14.34 3.21 -9.52
CA ARG A 565 -13.11 2.41 -9.58
C ARG A 565 -12.14 2.82 -8.50
N VAL A 566 -11.42 1.84 -7.98
CA VAL A 566 -10.44 2.03 -6.90
C VAL A 566 -9.09 1.61 -7.39
N PHE A 567 -8.07 2.43 -7.15
CA PHE A 567 -6.69 2.15 -7.50
C PHE A 567 -5.86 1.99 -6.22
N THR A 568 -5.00 0.97 -6.19
CA THR A 568 -4.00 0.75 -5.15
C THR A 568 -2.72 0.25 -5.79
N SER A 569 -1.62 0.19 -5.04
CA SER A 569 -0.42 -0.57 -5.40
C SER A 569 -0.19 -1.67 -4.38
N ASN A 570 0.66 -2.64 -4.71
CA ASN A 570 1.29 -3.50 -3.73
C ASN A 570 2.73 -3.03 -3.46
N GLY A 571 3.07 -2.83 -2.19
CA GLY A 571 4.31 -2.14 -1.80
C GLY A 571 5.01 -2.82 -0.65
N ALA A 572 5.23 -4.13 -0.78
CA ALA A 572 6.10 -4.85 0.14
C ALA A 572 7.54 -4.36 -0.06
N PHE A 573 8.27 -4.19 1.04
CA PHE A 573 9.69 -3.87 1.02
C PHE A 573 10.48 -5.09 1.49
N PRO A 574 11.05 -5.88 0.57
CA PRO A 574 10.90 -5.88 -0.90
C PRO A 574 9.65 -6.61 -1.43
N SER A 575 9.37 -6.38 -2.71
CA SER A 575 8.30 -7.02 -3.47
C SER A 575 8.50 -8.52 -3.68
N TRP A 576 9.71 -9.08 -3.53
CA TRP A 576 9.93 -10.53 -3.62
C TRP A 576 9.13 -11.36 -2.60
N GLN A 577 8.54 -10.74 -1.58
CA GLN A 577 7.66 -11.44 -0.64
C GLN A 577 6.27 -11.76 -1.21
N ILE A 578 5.84 -11.01 -2.23
CA ILE A 578 4.56 -11.18 -2.90
C ILE A 578 4.60 -12.48 -3.70
N GLU A 579 3.47 -13.19 -3.83
CA GLU A 579 3.36 -14.30 -4.78
C GLU A 579 3.84 -13.85 -6.16
N ASP A 580 4.80 -14.57 -6.76
CA ASP A 580 5.51 -14.24 -8.01
C ASP A 580 6.50 -13.06 -7.98
N GLY A 581 6.62 -12.37 -6.84
CA GLY A 581 7.60 -11.30 -6.62
C GLY A 581 7.36 -10.03 -7.44
N GLN A 582 6.18 -9.88 -8.05
CA GLN A 582 5.87 -8.80 -8.96
C GLN A 582 5.12 -7.64 -8.27
N PRO A 583 5.72 -6.44 -8.20
CA PRO A 583 4.96 -5.24 -7.89
C PRO A 583 4.00 -4.88 -9.04
N THR A 584 2.89 -4.26 -8.69
CA THR A 584 1.80 -3.94 -9.61
C THR A 584 1.07 -2.66 -9.19
N LEU A 585 0.65 -1.88 -10.17
CA LEU A 585 -0.55 -1.04 -10.05
C LEU A 585 -1.78 -1.94 -10.11
N ILE A 586 -2.77 -1.72 -9.25
CA ILE A 586 -3.98 -2.53 -9.12
C ILE A 586 -5.20 -1.61 -9.28
N GLU A 587 -6.08 -1.93 -10.22
CA GLU A 587 -7.43 -1.37 -10.35
C GLU A 587 -8.45 -2.40 -9.87
N LEU A 588 -9.35 -2.00 -8.98
CA LEU A 588 -10.53 -2.75 -8.56
C LEU A 588 -11.78 -2.07 -9.10
N LYS A 589 -12.57 -2.83 -9.86
CA LYS A 589 -13.97 -2.54 -10.18
C LYS A 589 -14.83 -3.36 -9.20
N PRO A 590 -15.46 -2.76 -8.20
CA PRO A 590 -16.10 -3.51 -7.12
C PRO A 590 -17.43 -4.19 -7.47
N GLY A 591 -17.94 -4.05 -8.70
CA GLY A 591 -19.30 -4.47 -9.05
C GLY A 591 -20.36 -3.57 -8.41
N GLN A 592 -21.63 -4.00 -8.47
CA GLN A 592 -22.77 -3.28 -7.86
C GLN A 592 -22.85 -3.47 -6.32
#